data_AF-A0A6G1HCZ9-F1
#
_entry.id   AF-A0A6G1HCZ9-F1
#
_cell.length_a   1.000
_cell.length_b   1.000
_cell.length_c   1.000
_cell.angle_alpha   90.00
_cell.angle_beta   90.00
_cell.angle_gamma   90.00
#
_symmetry.space_group_name_H-M   'P 1'
#
loop_
_entity.id
_entity.type
_entity.pdbx_description
1 polymer ?
#
loop_
_entity_poly.entity_id
_entity_poly.type
_entity_poly.pdbx_seq_one_letter_code
_entity_poly.pdbx_strand_id
1 'polypeptide(L)'
;MISRFRMMGGGSVVVRTLWLLVAAFWCWTTGIPTVVASSAADLNLPDFQIPLLPSTGRNDPSSEQREFHLTYVFHHGTYEHPDTHRRLAITPETVLRREEANDGTTVSEWQTEQAVRLRQKPLRIQRLLERSANGIETLIAAGQRRGKPLDLATSAWTEDEVDGPDITDKETVLSLARIASNAYFLDPNTPGWEDVGGGFNYTDDFGWEKDGLRGHVFADTNNKTVIIGLKGTTVSFFDSPSKKRDRENDNLFFGCCCGQGGSFEWFKVCDCQTEAYTCNNTCVSQAVREKSHYYRAGQDIYKNITAMYPDADIWLAGHSLGGAVSSLIGLTYGSPAVTFEAPPEAMAAYRLGLPTPSEYHLGSLADKPSRGIYHFGNNADPIFMGTCNSFTSACTQYGLSMQSYCHTGSKCIYNTTFDLNWSQWVGHHRISDFIPNVIEYYNETAKCEQVVDCQDCFNWKYFESNGTETTTTASPTSTYTRTRTESCISPRWWGCRDESTTTTNPVTTTSSSSSTSTCETPGWFGCKDPTSTSTSTITSTSASSAVQPTI
;
A
#
# COMPACT_ATOMS: atom_id res chain seq x y z
N MET A 1 -21.38 -5.14 -58.06
CA MET A 1 -20.43 -5.88 -58.91
C MET A 1 -20.08 -7.20 -58.22
N ILE A 2 -20.04 -8.29 -58.96
CA ILE A 2 -19.73 -9.63 -58.45
C ILE A 2 -18.23 -9.87 -58.56
N SER A 3 -17.60 -10.45 -57.54
CA SER A 3 -16.48 -11.36 -57.78
C SER A 3 -16.51 -12.51 -56.77
N ARG A 4 -16.67 -13.73 -57.28
CA ARG A 4 -16.49 -14.98 -56.54
C ARG A 4 -15.06 -15.45 -56.76
N PHE A 5 -14.41 -16.03 -55.76
CA PHE A 5 -13.34 -17.00 -55.99
C PHE A 5 -13.77 -18.40 -55.58
N ARG A 6 -13.24 -19.40 -56.29
CA ARG A 6 -13.85 -20.71 -56.51
C ARG A 6 -12.86 -21.82 -56.14
N MET A 7 -13.29 -22.78 -55.33
CA MET A 7 -12.52 -24.01 -55.09
C MET A 7 -12.51 -24.94 -56.32
N MET A 8 -11.34 -25.53 -56.59
CA MET A 8 -11.02 -26.77 -57.34
C MET A 8 -9.49 -26.74 -57.59
N GLY A 9 -8.66 -27.79 -57.41
CA GLY A 9 -8.85 -29.14 -56.88
C GLY A 9 -7.88 -30.15 -57.55
N GLY A 10 -7.27 -31.08 -56.79
CA GLY A 10 -6.68 -32.33 -57.32
C GLY A 10 -5.16 -32.57 -57.16
N GLY A 11 -4.79 -33.84 -56.86
CA GLY A 11 -3.40 -34.36 -56.83
C GLY A 11 -2.80 -34.45 -55.40
N SER A 12 -3.03 -35.48 -54.57
CA SER A 12 -2.86 -36.93 -54.73
C SER A 12 -1.40 -37.42 -54.84
N VAL A 13 -0.81 -37.80 -53.69
CA VAL A 13 0.24 -38.82 -53.59
C VAL A 13 -0.15 -39.77 -52.47
N VAL A 14 -0.04 -41.08 -52.73
CA VAL A 14 -0.76 -42.14 -52.01
C VAL A 14 0.20 -43.27 -51.60
N VAL A 15 0.40 -43.40 -50.28
CA VAL A 15 0.44 -44.67 -49.50
C VAL A 15 1.73 -45.53 -49.50
N ARG A 16 1.87 -46.27 -48.37
CA ARG A 16 2.77 -47.42 -48.02
C ARG A 16 4.04 -47.04 -47.23
N THR A 17 4.49 -47.75 -46.18
CA THR A 17 3.97 -48.87 -45.31
C THR A 17 4.81 -48.85 -44.00
N LEU A 18 4.62 -49.64 -42.92
CA LEU A 18 3.86 -50.88 -42.63
C LEU A 18 3.36 -50.87 -41.15
N TRP A 19 2.75 -51.97 -40.69
CA TRP A 19 2.38 -52.28 -39.30
C TRP A 19 3.42 -53.22 -38.61
N LEU A 20 3.71 -52.94 -37.33
CA LEU A 20 3.69 -53.86 -36.16
C LEU A 20 4.33 -55.28 -36.17
N LEU A 21 5.15 -55.56 -35.12
CA LEU A 21 5.30 -56.80 -34.29
C LEU A 21 6.71 -57.48 -34.14
N VAL A 22 7.24 -57.38 -32.91
CA VAL A 22 7.66 -58.47 -31.98
C VAL A 22 9.03 -59.20 -32.10
N ALA A 23 9.59 -59.44 -30.90
CA ALA A 23 10.65 -60.40 -30.49
C ALA A 23 12.11 -60.08 -30.85
N ALA A 24 13.10 -60.33 -29.98
CA ALA A 24 13.10 -60.66 -28.54
C ALA A 24 14.51 -60.44 -27.95
N PHE A 25 14.63 -60.27 -26.64
CA PHE A 25 15.60 -61.03 -25.83
C PHE A 25 15.23 -61.02 -24.33
N TRP A 26 14.99 -62.21 -23.80
CA TRP A 26 14.97 -62.56 -22.36
C TRP A 26 16.38 -62.45 -21.76
N CYS A 27 16.66 -62.46 -20.46
CA CYS A 27 15.95 -62.35 -19.18
C CYS A 27 17.06 -62.34 -18.10
N TRP A 28 16.81 -61.81 -16.89
CA TRP A 28 17.09 -62.50 -15.61
C TRP A 28 16.57 -61.66 -14.42
N THR A 29 16.14 -62.36 -13.37
CA THR A 29 15.55 -61.87 -12.11
C THR A 29 16.62 -61.23 -11.20
N THR A 30 16.34 -60.43 -10.16
CA THR A 30 15.36 -60.51 -9.03
C THR A 30 15.00 -59.08 -8.56
N GLY A 31 13.81 -58.72 -8.08
CA GLY A 31 13.10 -59.25 -6.91
C GLY A 31 13.07 -58.19 -5.78
N ILE A 32 11.95 -57.48 -5.60
CA ILE A 32 11.74 -56.43 -4.57
C ILE A 32 10.66 -56.92 -3.60
N PRO A 33 10.84 -56.81 -2.26
CA PRO A 33 9.85 -57.26 -1.29
C PRO A 33 8.73 -56.23 -1.09
N THR A 34 7.49 -56.70 -1.05
CA THR A 34 6.33 -55.95 -0.57
C THR A 34 6.27 -55.99 0.97
N VAL A 35 6.14 -54.83 1.62
CA VAL A 35 5.93 -54.76 3.06
C VAL A 35 4.45 -54.93 3.37
N VAL A 36 4.08 -56.12 3.84
CA VAL A 36 2.75 -56.40 4.39
C VAL A 36 2.84 -56.27 5.91
N ALA A 37 2.03 -55.38 6.50
CA ALA A 37 1.96 -55.24 7.95
C ALA A 37 1.28 -56.46 8.58
N SER A 38 2.05 -57.25 9.33
CA SER A 38 1.57 -58.41 10.08
C SER A 38 0.92 -58.00 11.40
N SER A 39 -0.20 -58.62 11.75
CA SER A 39 -0.86 -58.46 13.05
C SER A 39 0.03 -58.90 14.21
N ALA A 40 0.08 -58.09 15.28
CA ALA A 40 0.68 -58.47 16.55
C ALA A 40 -0.37 -59.12 17.46
N ALA A 41 0.06 -60.10 18.26
CA ALA A 41 -0.82 -60.95 19.06
C ALA A 41 -1.29 -60.31 20.38
N ASP A 42 -2.41 -60.82 20.90
CA ASP A 42 -2.98 -60.43 22.19
C ASP A 42 -2.02 -60.68 23.36
N LEU A 43 -1.85 -59.66 24.20
CA LEU A 43 -1.31 -59.79 25.56
C LEU A 43 -2.33 -59.26 26.56
N ASN A 44 -2.98 -60.19 27.27
CA ASN A 44 -3.92 -59.87 28.35
C ASN A 44 -3.19 -59.19 29.53
N LEU A 45 -3.62 -57.97 29.87
CA LEU A 45 -3.37 -57.32 31.15
C LEU A 45 -4.71 -56.81 31.73
N PRO A 46 -4.89 -56.79 33.06
CA PRO A 46 -6.22 -56.70 33.68
C PRO A 46 -6.85 -55.31 33.57
N ASP A 47 -8.18 -55.31 33.39
CA ASP A 47 -9.03 -54.13 33.24
C ASP A 47 -9.04 -53.27 34.51
N PHE A 48 -8.46 -52.06 34.42
CA PHE A 48 -8.50 -51.04 35.47
C PHE A 48 -9.48 -49.94 35.06
N GLN A 49 -10.76 -50.13 35.39
CA GLN A 49 -11.80 -49.15 35.11
C GLN A 49 -11.63 -47.88 35.96
N ILE A 50 -11.11 -46.83 35.33
CA ILE A 50 -11.14 -45.47 35.88
C ILE A 50 -12.55 -44.89 35.63
N PRO A 51 -13.24 -44.33 36.65
CA PRO A 51 -14.56 -43.73 36.44
C PRO A 51 -14.50 -42.56 35.45
N LEU A 52 -15.30 -42.64 34.39
CA LEU A 52 -15.48 -41.53 33.45
C LEU A 52 -16.19 -40.37 34.16
N LEU A 53 -15.44 -39.30 34.43
CA LEU A 53 -16.01 -37.98 34.71
C LEU A 53 -16.75 -37.47 33.45
N PRO A 54 -17.84 -36.69 33.59
CA PRO A 54 -18.57 -36.18 32.44
C PRO A 54 -17.65 -35.33 31.57
N SER A 55 -17.69 -35.52 30.25
CA SER A 55 -16.95 -34.68 29.32
C SER A 55 -17.52 -33.25 29.35
N THR A 56 -16.92 -32.38 30.16
CA THR A 56 -16.95 -30.94 29.91
C THR A 56 -16.46 -30.73 28.49
N GLY A 57 -17.29 -30.10 27.65
CA GLY A 57 -16.97 -29.87 26.25
C GLY A 57 -15.56 -29.29 26.12
N ARG A 58 -14.69 -30.01 25.41
CA ARG A 58 -13.37 -29.48 25.06
C ARG A 58 -13.64 -28.39 24.03
N ASN A 59 -13.71 -27.15 24.49
CA ASN A 59 -13.57 -26.02 23.60
C ASN A 59 -12.25 -26.23 22.85
N ASP A 60 -12.36 -26.48 21.55
CA ASP A 60 -11.33 -26.11 20.60
C ASP A 60 -10.98 -24.63 20.87
N PRO A 61 -9.74 -24.15 20.63
CA PRO A 61 -9.45 -22.71 20.59
C PRO A 61 -10.09 -22.15 19.31
N SER A 62 -11.43 -22.17 19.30
CA SER A 62 -12.25 -22.07 18.11
C SER A 62 -12.16 -20.66 17.58
N SER A 63 -11.94 -20.55 16.26
CA SER A 63 -11.98 -19.30 15.51
C SER A 63 -13.18 -18.45 15.94
N GLU A 64 -12.94 -17.38 16.72
CA GLU A 64 -14.02 -16.56 17.25
C GLU A 64 -14.65 -15.81 16.08
N GLN A 65 -15.96 -16.00 15.87
CA GLN A 65 -16.69 -15.22 14.88
C GLN A 65 -17.13 -13.91 15.53
N ARG A 66 -16.67 -12.79 14.98
CA ARG A 66 -17.01 -11.43 15.42
C ARG A 66 -17.81 -10.70 14.36
N GLU A 67 -18.63 -9.76 14.83
CA GLU A 67 -19.50 -8.93 14.02
C GLU A 67 -19.00 -7.49 14.07
N PHE A 68 -18.80 -6.90 12.89
CA PHE A 68 -18.20 -5.59 12.70
C PHE A 68 -19.17 -4.63 12.02
N HIS A 69 -19.20 -3.39 12.50
CA HIS A 69 -20.03 -2.31 11.96
C HIS A 69 -19.14 -1.16 11.51
N LEU A 70 -19.53 -0.44 10.45
CA LEU A 70 -18.85 0.80 10.09
C LEU A 70 -19.13 1.87 11.15
N THR A 71 -18.10 2.37 11.82
CA THR A 71 -18.21 3.38 12.89
C THR A 71 -17.77 4.76 12.44
N TYR A 72 -16.74 4.84 11.58
CA TYR A 72 -16.22 6.10 11.07
C TYR A 72 -15.82 6.01 9.60
N VAL A 73 -15.87 7.14 8.89
CA VAL A 73 -15.16 7.34 7.62
C VAL A 73 -14.18 8.47 7.79
N PHE A 74 -12.91 8.23 7.47
CA PHE A 74 -11.84 9.23 7.45
C PHE A 74 -11.57 9.69 6.02
N HIS A 75 -11.29 10.99 5.88
CA HIS A 75 -10.80 11.61 4.66
C HIS A 75 -9.56 12.45 4.96
N HIS A 76 -8.50 12.21 4.21
CA HIS A 76 -7.26 12.97 4.29
C HIS A 76 -6.98 13.54 2.91
N GLY A 77 -7.10 14.87 2.76
CA GLY A 77 -6.71 15.58 1.55
C GLY A 77 -5.21 15.41 1.29
N THR A 78 -4.77 15.56 0.04
CA THR A 78 -3.44 15.08 -0.38
C THR A 78 -2.60 16.09 -1.14
N TYR A 79 -3.15 16.77 -2.14
CA TYR A 79 -2.42 17.63 -3.07
C TYR A 79 -2.86 19.09 -3.01
N GLU A 80 -4.16 19.33 -3.06
CA GLU A 80 -4.77 20.66 -3.02
C GLU A 80 -5.00 21.09 -1.58
N HIS A 81 -5.29 20.11 -0.71
CA HIS A 81 -5.61 20.33 0.69
C HIS A 81 -4.90 19.30 1.62
N PRO A 82 -3.56 19.22 1.61
CA PRO A 82 -2.80 18.23 2.39
C PRO A 82 -3.07 18.30 3.90
N ASP A 83 -3.35 19.50 4.43
CA ASP A 83 -3.63 19.71 5.86
C ASP A 83 -5.08 19.36 6.27
N THR A 84 -5.95 19.01 5.30
CA THR A 84 -7.35 18.65 5.60
C THR A 84 -7.46 17.19 6.00
N HIS A 85 -7.65 16.95 7.30
CA HIS A 85 -7.94 15.64 7.86
C HIS A 85 -9.30 15.70 8.57
N ARG A 86 -10.26 14.88 8.14
CA ARG A 86 -11.64 14.87 8.64
C ARG A 86 -12.14 13.46 8.91
N ARG A 87 -13.09 13.34 9.85
CA ARG A 87 -13.85 12.12 10.10
C ARG A 87 -15.35 12.38 10.05
N LEU A 88 -16.11 11.36 9.70
CA LEU A 88 -17.57 11.29 9.82
C LEU A 88 -17.89 10.15 10.78
N ALA A 89 -18.64 10.43 11.84
CA ALA A 89 -19.23 9.38 12.68
C ALA A 89 -20.45 8.79 11.96
N ILE A 90 -20.58 7.47 11.94
CA ILE A 90 -21.67 6.78 11.26
C ILE A 90 -22.82 6.50 12.23
N THR A 91 -24.02 6.91 11.83
CA THR A 91 -25.28 6.67 12.55
C THR A 91 -26.25 5.84 11.69
N PRO A 92 -27.33 5.28 12.26
CA PRO A 92 -28.37 4.56 11.49
C PRO A 92 -29.04 5.42 10.40
N GLU A 93 -29.10 6.74 10.60
CA GLU A 93 -29.65 7.70 9.64
C GLU A 93 -28.65 8.10 8.53
N THR A 94 -27.38 7.67 8.64
CA THR A 94 -26.34 7.97 7.66
C THR A 94 -26.53 7.13 6.40
N VAL A 95 -26.74 7.78 5.25
CA VAL A 95 -26.83 7.12 3.95
C VAL A 95 -25.55 7.40 3.16
N LEU A 96 -24.80 6.35 2.80
CA LEU A 96 -23.64 6.48 1.91
C LEU A 96 -24.03 6.09 0.49
N ARG A 97 -23.55 6.85 -0.50
CA ARG A 97 -23.91 6.69 -1.92
C ARG A 97 -22.68 6.32 -2.76
N ARG A 98 -22.86 5.70 -3.92
CA ARG A 98 -21.78 5.46 -4.88
C ARG A 98 -22.33 5.63 -6.29
N GLU A 99 -21.75 6.54 -7.05
CA GLU A 99 -21.98 6.65 -8.48
C GLU A 99 -21.47 5.39 -9.19
N GLU A 100 -22.34 4.73 -9.95
CA GLU A 100 -21.93 3.58 -10.75
C GLU A 100 -21.32 4.02 -12.09
N ALA A 101 -20.22 3.36 -12.46
CA ALA A 101 -19.37 3.74 -13.60
C ALA A 101 -20.01 3.57 -14.99
N ASN A 102 -21.28 3.13 -15.08
CA ASN A 102 -21.93 2.75 -16.33
C ASN A 102 -22.63 3.90 -17.06
N ASP A 103 -23.11 4.95 -16.38
CA ASP A 103 -23.59 6.18 -17.04
C ASP A 103 -23.59 7.47 -16.20
N GLY A 104 -23.27 7.42 -14.90
CA GLY A 104 -23.32 8.60 -14.02
C GLY A 104 -24.74 9.06 -13.65
N THR A 105 -25.79 8.33 -14.04
CA THR A 105 -27.18 8.56 -13.60
C THR A 105 -27.62 7.55 -12.54
N THR A 106 -26.96 6.39 -12.49
CA THR A 106 -27.25 5.32 -11.52
C THR A 106 -26.41 5.51 -10.25
N VAL A 107 -27.08 5.79 -9.13
CA VAL A 107 -26.46 5.90 -7.80
C VAL A 107 -26.91 4.71 -6.95
N SER A 108 -25.95 3.93 -6.45
CA SER A 108 -26.22 2.88 -5.46
C SER A 108 -26.17 3.47 -4.05
N GLU A 109 -27.17 3.14 -3.24
CA GLU A 109 -27.22 3.53 -1.82
C GLU A 109 -26.84 2.34 -0.94
N TRP A 110 -26.02 2.58 0.08
CA TRP A 110 -25.64 1.59 1.07
C TRP A 110 -26.20 1.97 2.45
N GLN A 111 -26.90 1.02 3.06
CA GLN A 111 -27.46 1.14 4.41
C GLN A 111 -26.40 0.73 5.43
N THR A 112 -26.05 1.66 6.31
CA THR A 112 -24.95 1.55 7.28
C THR A 112 -25.16 0.50 8.37
N GLU A 113 -26.40 0.05 8.57
CA GLU A 113 -26.76 -1.03 9.50
C GLU A 113 -26.21 -2.42 9.09
N GLN A 114 -25.69 -2.57 7.87
CA GLN A 114 -25.14 -3.83 7.38
C GLN A 114 -23.83 -4.21 8.05
N ALA A 115 -23.93 -5.01 9.11
CA ALA A 115 -22.80 -5.64 9.76
C ALA A 115 -22.16 -6.73 8.88
N VAL A 116 -20.84 -6.89 9.00
CA VAL A 116 -20.08 -7.98 8.38
C VAL A 116 -19.53 -8.93 9.45
N ARG A 117 -19.51 -10.24 9.16
CA ARG A 117 -19.10 -11.26 10.13
C ARG A 117 -17.83 -11.96 9.67
N LEU A 118 -16.82 -11.95 10.51
CA LEU A 118 -15.49 -12.45 10.23
C LEU A 118 -15.07 -13.43 11.31
N ARG A 119 -14.26 -14.42 10.96
CA ARG A 119 -13.54 -15.25 11.91
C ARG A 119 -12.13 -14.73 12.09
N GLN A 120 -11.63 -14.83 13.31
CA GLN A 120 -10.24 -14.59 13.64
C GLN A 120 -9.52 -15.87 14.04
N LYS A 121 -8.20 -15.86 13.92
CA LYS A 121 -7.32 -16.90 14.45
C LYS A 121 -5.99 -16.28 14.92
N PRO A 122 -5.31 -16.90 15.91
CA PRO A 122 -3.95 -16.53 16.26
C PRO A 122 -3.03 -16.63 15.03
N LEU A 123 -2.28 -15.57 14.79
CA LEU A 123 -1.41 -15.41 13.64
C LEU A 123 -0.02 -14.99 14.13
N ARG A 124 0.98 -15.83 13.87
CA ARG A 124 2.37 -15.48 14.16
C ARG A 124 2.94 -14.60 13.04
N ILE A 125 3.36 -13.39 13.39
CA ILE A 125 3.95 -12.41 12.47
C ILE A 125 5.30 -11.91 12.95
N GLN A 126 6.25 -11.77 12.03
CA GLN A 126 7.47 -11.00 12.27
C GLN A 126 7.19 -9.52 12.03
N ARG A 127 7.47 -8.69 13.04
CA ARG A 127 7.32 -7.24 12.99
C ARG A 127 8.40 -6.51 13.78
N LEU A 128 8.54 -5.21 13.53
CA LEU A 128 9.51 -4.38 14.22
C LEU A 128 9.12 -4.21 15.69
N LEU A 129 10.11 -4.11 16.60
CA LEU A 129 9.89 -3.81 18.02
C LEU A 129 9.49 -2.35 18.22
N GLU A 130 10.16 -1.43 17.53
CA GLU A 130 9.78 -0.03 17.48
C GLU A 130 8.53 0.12 16.59
N ARG A 131 7.42 0.55 17.19
CA ARG A 131 6.11 0.70 16.51
C ARG A 131 5.44 2.04 16.84
N SER A 132 6.11 2.91 17.59
CA SER A 132 5.62 4.28 17.84
C SER A 132 5.67 5.10 16.54
N ALA A 133 4.73 6.02 16.38
CA ALA A 133 4.65 6.87 15.17
C ALA A 133 5.99 7.58 14.88
N ASN A 134 6.52 8.29 15.87
CA ASN A 134 7.79 9.04 15.76
C ASN A 134 9.01 8.13 15.53
N GLY A 135 9.06 6.94 16.15
CA GLY A 135 10.14 5.97 15.95
C GLY A 135 10.15 5.43 14.51
N ILE A 136 8.98 5.01 14.04
CA ILE A 136 8.77 4.55 12.65
C ILE A 136 9.10 5.64 11.63
N GLU A 137 8.62 6.87 11.83
CA GLU A 137 8.93 8.01 10.94
C GLU A 137 10.43 8.32 10.89
N THR A 138 11.12 8.25 12.02
CA THR A 138 12.57 8.45 12.09
C THR A 138 13.32 7.40 11.26
N LEU A 139 12.92 6.13 11.35
CA LEU A 139 13.51 5.03 10.59
C LEU A 139 13.23 5.15 9.09
N ILE A 140 11.97 5.44 8.71
CA ILE A 140 11.56 5.66 7.32
C ILE A 140 12.32 6.85 6.72
N ALA A 141 12.37 7.99 7.41
CA ALA A 141 13.09 9.18 6.94
C ALA A 141 14.60 8.90 6.76
N ALA A 142 15.20 8.07 7.62
CA ALA A 142 16.59 7.65 7.49
C ALA A 142 16.83 6.66 6.33
N GLY A 143 15.88 5.77 6.02
CA GLY A 143 15.90 4.94 4.81
C GLY A 143 15.76 5.77 3.53
N GLN A 144 14.77 6.65 3.50
CA GLN A 144 14.53 7.57 2.37
C GLN A 144 15.75 8.45 2.05
N ARG A 145 16.45 8.98 3.06
CA ARG A 145 17.71 9.73 2.88
C ARG A 145 18.84 8.90 2.25
N ARG A 146 18.76 7.57 2.29
CA ARG A 146 19.72 6.63 1.67
C ARG A 146 19.24 6.08 0.33
N GLY A 147 18.03 6.44 -0.12
CA GLY A 147 17.42 5.90 -1.35
C GLY A 147 17.00 4.43 -1.27
N LYS A 148 17.06 3.80 -0.08
CA LYS A 148 16.81 2.37 0.15
C LYS A 148 16.43 2.06 1.61
N PRO A 149 15.81 0.90 1.90
CA PRO A 149 15.51 0.46 3.26
C PRO A 149 16.70 0.51 4.21
N LEU A 150 16.40 0.73 5.50
CA LEU A 150 17.35 0.41 6.55
C LEU A 150 17.38 -1.10 6.77
N ASP A 151 18.56 -1.68 6.55
CA ASP A 151 18.94 -2.99 7.07
C ASP A 151 19.08 -2.87 8.59
N LEU A 152 18.13 -3.46 9.33
CA LEU A 152 18.11 -3.49 10.78
C LEU A 152 18.45 -4.89 11.29
N ALA A 153 19.36 -4.94 12.26
CA ALA A 153 19.77 -6.17 12.92
C ALA A 153 18.56 -6.96 13.45
N THR A 154 18.68 -8.29 13.48
CA THR A 154 17.62 -9.22 13.94
C THR A 154 17.06 -8.85 15.31
N SER A 155 17.85 -8.28 16.21
CA SER A 155 17.42 -7.81 17.55
C SER A 155 16.46 -6.60 17.54
N ALA A 156 16.22 -5.97 16.38
CA ALA A 156 15.19 -4.93 16.22
C ALA A 156 13.80 -5.53 15.90
N TRP A 157 13.73 -6.84 15.61
CA TRP A 157 12.54 -7.54 15.17
C TRP A 157 12.09 -8.56 16.22
N THR A 158 10.79 -8.85 16.22
CA THR A 158 10.15 -9.85 17.07
C THR A 158 9.20 -10.71 16.24
N GLU A 159 8.99 -11.96 16.67
CA GLU A 159 7.88 -12.79 16.20
C GLU A 159 6.79 -12.77 17.27
N ASP A 160 5.73 -12.02 17.02
CA ASP A 160 4.59 -11.89 17.92
C ASP A 160 3.44 -12.77 17.42
N GLU A 161 2.68 -13.36 18.34
CA GLU A 161 1.36 -13.91 18.05
C GLU A 161 0.32 -12.81 18.24
N VAL A 162 -0.52 -12.58 17.22
CA VAL A 162 -1.56 -11.55 17.20
C VAL A 162 -2.89 -12.14 16.73
N ASP A 163 -4.01 -11.57 17.12
CA ASP A 163 -5.29 -11.93 16.51
C ASP A 163 -5.32 -11.37 15.07
N GLY A 164 -5.53 -12.26 14.10
CA GLY A 164 -5.58 -11.95 12.68
C GLY A 164 -6.80 -12.55 11.99
N PRO A 165 -7.19 -12.04 10.81
CA PRO A 165 -8.32 -12.59 10.06
C PRO A 165 -8.04 -14.03 9.62
N ASP A 166 -9.05 -14.89 9.69
CA ASP A 166 -8.95 -16.26 9.17
C ASP A 166 -9.01 -16.27 7.63
N ILE A 167 -7.85 -16.10 7.00
CA ILE A 167 -7.70 -16.13 5.52
C ILE A 167 -8.00 -17.50 4.88
N THR A 168 -8.28 -18.55 5.67
CA THR A 168 -8.75 -19.86 5.16
C THR A 168 -10.27 -20.02 5.23
N ASP A 169 -10.99 -19.07 5.84
CA ASP A 169 -12.45 -19.05 5.90
C ASP A 169 -13.02 -18.15 4.79
N LYS A 170 -13.84 -18.73 3.90
CA LYS A 170 -14.40 -18.02 2.73
C LYS A 170 -15.21 -16.79 3.12
N GLU A 171 -16.03 -16.88 4.16
CA GLU A 171 -16.89 -15.76 4.59
C GLU A 171 -16.07 -14.60 5.18
N THR A 172 -14.93 -14.91 5.82
CA THR A 172 -13.97 -13.92 6.30
C THR A 172 -13.31 -13.18 5.13
N VAL A 173 -12.82 -13.90 4.12
CA VAL A 173 -12.22 -13.30 2.92
C VAL A 173 -13.26 -12.49 2.13
N LEU A 174 -14.48 -13.00 1.97
CA LEU A 174 -15.60 -12.30 1.32
C LEU A 174 -16.01 -11.03 2.09
N SER A 175 -16.06 -11.09 3.42
CA SER A 175 -16.37 -9.92 4.27
C SER A 175 -15.30 -8.85 4.19
N LEU A 176 -14.02 -9.22 4.15
CA LEU A 176 -12.91 -8.27 3.93
C LEU A 176 -12.96 -7.65 2.53
N ALA A 177 -13.34 -8.43 1.51
CA ALA A 177 -13.55 -7.89 0.16
C ALA A 177 -14.74 -6.93 0.13
N ARG A 178 -15.83 -7.23 0.86
CA ARG A 178 -16.96 -6.31 1.03
C ARG A 178 -16.54 -5.03 1.77
N ILE A 179 -15.70 -5.11 2.82
CA ILE A 179 -15.08 -3.93 3.45
C ILE A 179 -14.27 -3.09 2.43
N ALA A 180 -13.41 -3.73 1.64
CA ALA A 180 -12.60 -3.05 0.62
C ALA A 180 -13.46 -2.43 -0.51
N SER A 181 -14.58 -3.05 -0.87
CA SER A 181 -15.59 -2.47 -1.75
C SER A 181 -16.32 -1.30 -1.08
N ASN A 182 -16.67 -1.43 0.19
CA ASN A 182 -17.46 -0.43 0.91
C ASN A 182 -16.71 0.91 1.06
N ALA A 183 -15.37 0.90 1.05
CA ALA A 183 -14.52 2.09 0.97
C ALA A 183 -14.81 3.02 -0.24
N TYR A 184 -15.50 2.51 -1.27
CA TYR A 184 -15.93 3.30 -2.42
C TYR A 184 -17.28 4.01 -2.26
N PHE A 185 -18.08 3.74 -1.21
CA PHE A 185 -19.31 4.51 -0.92
C PHE A 185 -19.01 5.77 -0.09
N LEU A 186 -19.56 6.91 -0.53
CA LEU A 186 -19.59 8.20 0.15
C LEU A 186 -20.68 9.10 -0.48
N ASP A 187 -21.55 9.72 0.32
CA ASP A 187 -22.24 10.94 -0.14
C ASP A 187 -21.45 12.17 0.37
N PRO A 188 -20.92 13.03 -0.51
CA PRO A 188 -20.15 14.21 -0.09
C PRO A 188 -21.01 15.26 0.65
N ASN A 189 -22.34 15.18 0.57
CA ASN A 189 -23.26 16.10 1.22
C ASN A 189 -23.75 15.61 2.60
N THR A 190 -23.22 14.48 3.12
CA THR A 190 -23.59 14.00 4.45
C THR A 190 -23.16 15.02 5.52
N PRO A 191 -24.10 15.58 6.31
CA PRO A 191 -23.74 16.45 7.43
C PRO A 191 -23.13 15.64 8.58
N GLY A 192 -22.30 16.28 9.42
CA GLY A 192 -21.69 15.65 10.60
C GLY A 192 -20.20 15.31 10.48
N TRP A 193 -19.49 15.87 9.48
CA TRP A 193 -18.03 15.81 9.44
C TRP A 193 -17.40 16.66 10.55
N GLU A 194 -16.38 16.09 11.18
CA GLU A 194 -15.55 16.71 12.23
C GLU A 194 -14.10 16.80 11.75
N ASP A 195 -13.41 17.90 12.05
CA ASP A 195 -11.97 18.04 11.77
C ASP A 195 -11.13 17.22 12.77
N VAL A 196 -10.15 16.48 12.26
CA VAL A 196 -9.26 15.62 13.04
C VAL A 196 -7.99 16.40 13.36
N GLY A 197 -8.11 17.32 14.31
CA GLY A 197 -7.06 18.24 14.73
C GLY A 197 -7.60 19.65 14.89
N GLY A 198 -7.49 20.22 16.10
CA GLY A 198 -8.06 21.53 16.39
C GLY A 198 -7.18 22.67 15.86
N GLY A 199 -7.72 23.52 14.98
CA GLY A 199 -7.02 24.75 14.59
C GLY A 199 -7.66 25.64 13.52
N PHE A 200 -8.48 25.11 12.60
CA PHE A 200 -8.85 25.85 11.39
C PHE A 200 -10.35 26.05 11.21
N ASN A 201 -10.72 27.31 10.93
CA ASN A 201 -12.10 27.72 10.66
C ASN A 201 -12.33 27.74 9.14
N TYR A 202 -12.96 26.71 8.59
CA TYR A 202 -13.29 26.60 7.16
C TYR A 202 -14.80 26.72 6.94
N THR A 203 -15.24 27.86 6.40
CA THR A 203 -16.65 28.16 6.10
C THR A 203 -17.02 28.07 4.62
N ASP A 204 -16.13 27.56 3.76
CA ASP A 204 -16.32 27.54 2.30
C ASP A 204 -16.65 26.15 1.75
N ASP A 205 -17.58 26.11 0.79
CA ASP A 205 -17.96 24.93 -0.01
C ASP A 205 -16.72 24.30 -0.67
N PHE A 206 -16.40 23.07 -0.29
CA PHE A 206 -15.10 22.44 -0.58
C PHE A 206 -15.20 21.37 -1.69
N GLY A 207 -14.17 21.27 -2.54
CA GLY A 207 -14.06 20.35 -3.67
C GLY A 207 -13.84 18.87 -3.31
N TRP A 208 -14.65 18.32 -2.40
CA TRP A 208 -14.49 17.05 -1.68
C TRP A 208 -14.30 15.79 -2.53
N GLU A 209 -14.74 15.80 -3.78
CA GLU A 209 -14.69 14.63 -4.67
C GLU A 209 -13.32 14.40 -5.33
N LYS A 210 -12.39 15.36 -5.21
CA LYS A 210 -11.25 15.49 -6.14
C LYS A 210 -9.87 15.19 -5.55
N ASP A 211 -9.66 15.33 -4.24
CA ASP A 211 -8.33 15.22 -3.62
C ASP A 211 -8.39 14.57 -2.23
N GLY A 212 -7.88 13.34 -2.09
CA GLY A 212 -7.64 12.71 -0.81
C GLY A 212 -7.72 11.18 -0.78
N LEU A 213 -7.06 10.57 0.21
CA LEU A 213 -7.23 9.17 0.58
C LEU A 213 -8.43 9.02 1.55
N ARG A 214 -9.19 7.94 1.41
CA ARG A 214 -10.29 7.57 2.31
C ARG A 214 -10.03 6.28 3.05
N GLY A 215 -10.37 6.26 4.33
CA GLY A 215 -10.32 5.08 5.19
C GLY A 215 -11.63 4.86 5.92
N HIS A 216 -12.29 3.75 5.65
CA HIS A 216 -13.55 3.35 6.28
C HIS A 216 -13.22 2.43 7.46
N VAL A 217 -13.68 2.81 8.66
CA VAL A 217 -13.31 2.17 9.93
C VAL A 217 -14.45 1.29 10.40
N PHE A 218 -14.20 -0.02 10.43
CA PHE A 218 -15.13 -1.01 10.93
C PHE A 218 -14.63 -1.49 12.30
N ALA A 219 -15.45 -1.41 13.35
CA ALA A 219 -15.10 -1.91 14.67
C ALA A 219 -16.01 -3.10 15.04
N ASP A 220 -15.47 -4.06 15.78
CA ASP A 220 -16.28 -5.10 16.40
C ASP A 220 -17.14 -4.52 17.54
N THR A 221 -18.16 -5.28 17.96
CA THR A 221 -19.12 -4.84 19.00
C THR A 221 -18.49 -4.49 20.36
N ASN A 222 -17.23 -4.88 20.59
CA ASN A 222 -16.48 -4.63 21.82
C ASN A 222 -15.37 -3.58 21.67
N ASN A 223 -15.17 -3.00 20.48
CA ASN A 223 -14.03 -2.15 20.13
C ASN A 223 -12.65 -2.79 20.45
N LYS A 224 -12.55 -4.11 20.30
CA LYS A 224 -11.33 -4.92 20.49
C LYS A 224 -10.62 -5.25 19.19
N THR A 225 -11.32 -5.21 18.07
CA THR A 225 -10.70 -5.37 16.75
C THR A 225 -11.27 -4.32 15.80
N VAL A 226 -10.38 -3.64 15.07
CA VAL A 226 -10.74 -2.55 14.16
C VAL A 226 -10.11 -2.81 12.79
N ILE A 227 -10.94 -2.79 11.75
CA ILE A 227 -10.54 -3.00 10.36
C ILE A 227 -10.60 -1.66 9.62
N ILE A 228 -9.48 -1.25 9.03
CA ILE A 228 -9.38 -0.04 8.21
C ILE A 228 -9.46 -0.44 6.73
N GLY A 229 -10.58 -0.15 6.08
CA GLY A 229 -10.78 -0.32 4.65
C GLY A 229 -10.31 0.90 3.87
N LEU A 230 -9.17 0.84 3.18
CA LEU A 230 -8.66 1.95 2.38
C LEU A 230 -9.18 1.90 0.93
N LYS A 231 -9.67 3.04 0.46
CA LYS A 231 -10.13 3.23 -0.93
C LYS A 231 -8.95 3.23 -1.92
N GLY A 232 -9.12 2.55 -3.06
CA GLY A 232 -8.22 2.66 -4.22
C GLY A 232 -8.70 3.59 -5.33
N THR A 233 -8.00 3.55 -6.46
CA THR A 233 -8.28 4.36 -7.67
C THR A 233 -9.71 4.17 -8.18
N THR A 234 -10.39 5.27 -8.53
CA THR A 234 -11.75 5.19 -9.12
C THR A 234 -11.65 5.05 -10.65
N VAL A 235 -11.61 3.81 -11.15
CA VAL A 235 -11.59 3.48 -12.59
C VAL A 235 -12.96 3.64 -13.28
N SER A 236 -13.60 4.80 -13.12
CA SER A 236 -14.71 5.21 -13.97
C SER A 236 -14.19 5.63 -15.35
N PHE A 237 -14.95 5.42 -16.42
CA PHE A 237 -14.48 5.69 -17.78
C PHE A 237 -14.58 7.18 -18.21
N PHE A 238 -15.22 8.06 -17.41
CA PHE A 238 -15.48 9.47 -17.75
C PHE A 238 -14.67 10.47 -16.91
N ASP A 239 -14.01 11.42 -17.59
CA ASP A 239 -12.90 12.24 -17.10
C ASP A 239 -13.21 13.10 -15.86
N SER A 240 -12.34 13.06 -14.84
CA SER A 240 -12.50 13.82 -13.58
C SER A 240 -11.14 14.10 -12.92
N PRO A 241 -10.91 15.25 -12.27
CA PRO A 241 -9.59 15.65 -11.75
C PRO A 241 -8.92 14.68 -10.77
N SER A 242 -9.69 13.97 -9.92
CA SER A 242 -9.18 12.95 -8.99
C SER A 242 -8.34 11.88 -9.69
N LYS A 243 -8.69 11.53 -10.93
CA LYS A 243 -7.94 10.57 -11.74
C LYS A 243 -6.52 11.00 -12.07
N LYS A 244 -6.18 12.29 -12.01
CA LYS A 244 -4.79 12.71 -12.23
C LYS A 244 -3.92 12.32 -11.03
N ARG A 245 -4.48 12.36 -9.82
CA ARG A 245 -3.78 12.11 -8.55
C ARG A 245 -3.67 10.63 -8.21
N ASP A 246 -4.73 9.87 -8.49
CA ASP A 246 -4.68 8.40 -8.50
C ASP A 246 -3.53 7.93 -9.43
N ARG A 247 -3.54 8.36 -10.71
CA ARG A 247 -2.47 8.05 -11.68
C ARG A 247 -1.07 8.52 -11.28
N GLU A 248 -0.98 9.59 -10.50
CA GLU A 248 0.30 10.10 -9.98
C GLU A 248 0.88 9.14 -8.92
N ASN A 249 0.08 8.68 -7.96
CA ASN A 249 0.50 7.67 -6.97
C ASN A 249 0.74 6.31 -7.63
N ASP A 250 -0.14 5.89 -8.54
CA ASP A 250 -0.01 4.63 -9.28
C ASP A 250 1.34 4.57 -10.04
N ASN A 251 1.72 5.62 -10.76
CA ASN A 251 2.99 5.64 -11.50
C ASN A 251 4.23 5.82 -10.61
N LEU A 252 4.10 6.40 -9.42
CA LEU A 252 5.17 6.47 -8.41
C LEU A 252 5.45 5.11 -7.77
N PHE A 253 4.39 4.39 -7.38
CA PHE A 253 4.49 3.10 -6.72
C PHE A 253 4.83 1.96 -7.68
N PHE A 254 4.18 1.91 -8.84
CA PHE A 254 4.20 0.73 -9.72
C PHE A 254 5.02 0.92 -11.00
N GLY A 255 5.46 2.14 -11.31
CA GLY A 255 6.32 2.45 -12.46
C GLY A 255 7.82 2.29 -12.17
N CYS A 256 8.57 1.64 -13.06
CA CYS A 256 10.00 1.42 -12.86
C CYS A 256 10.82 2.71 -12.82
N CYS A 257 10.35 3.80 -13.44
CA CYS A 257 10.94 5.13 -13.35
C CYS A 257 9.85 6.22 -13.47
N CYS A 258 8.88 6.23 -12.55
CA CYS A 258 7.80 7.25 -12.48
C CYS A 258 6.99 7.50 -13.77
N GLY A 259 6.66 6.46 -14.55
CA GLY A 259 6.00 6.62 -15.85
C GLY A 259 6.93 6.99 -17.02
N GLN A 260 8.25 6.88 -16.85
CA GLN A 260 9.23 7.01 -17.94
C GLN A 260 9.67 5.64 -18.52
N GLY A 261 10.32 5.66 -19.68
CA GLY A 261 10.98 4.49 -20.30
C GLY A 261 10.10 3.47 -20.99
N GLY A 262 8.88 3.84 -21.37
CA GLY A 262 7.97 2.99 -22.15
C GLY A 262 7.14 3.79 -23.15
N SER A 263 5.81 3.71 -23.02
CA SER A 263 4.87 4.42 -23.88
C SER A 263 4.91 5.95 -23.67
N PHE A 264 4.54 6.71 -24.69
CA PHE A 264 4.44 8.18 -24.61
C PHE A 264 3.11 8.66 -24.01
N GLU A 265 2.13 7.77 -23.94
CA GLU A 265 0.82 7.96 -23.32
C GLU A 265 0.88 7.88 -21.78
N TRP A 266 1.96 7.31 -21.20
CA TRP A 266 2.17 7.23 -19.77
C TRP A 266 2.28 8.61 -19.11
N PHE A 267 1.61 8.78 -17.97
CA PHE A 267 1.64 10.00 -17.19
C PHE A 267 2.95 10.11 -16.40
N LYS A 268 3.92 10.86 -16.96
CA LYS A 268 5.21 11.13 -16.34
C LYS A 268 5.07 11.89 -15.01
N VAL A 269 5.59 11.33 -13.92
CA VAL A 269 5.54 11.96 -12.58
C VAL A 269 6.90 12.51 -12.11
N CYS A 270 8.01 11.96 -12.58
CA CYS A 270 9.35 12.45 -12.28
C CYS A 270 10.28 12.42 -13.52
N ASP A 271 11.43 13.07 -13.40
CA ASP A 271 12.40 13.34 -14.48
C ASP A 271 13.73 12.62 -14.20
N CYS A 272 13.67 11.38 -13.74
CA CYS A 272 14.82 10.62 -13.22
C CYS A 272 15.45 9.62 -14.22
N GLN A 273 14.83 9.39 -15.38
CA GLN A 273 15.42 8.59 -16.45
C GLN A 273 16.50 9.40 -17.19
N THR A 274 17.73 8.89 -17.25
CA THR A 274 18.84 9.50 -18.00
C THR A 274 19.03 8.91 -19.39
N GLU A 275 18.85 7.60 -19.53
CA GLU A 275 18.97 6.85 -20.81
C GLU A 275 17.90 5.76 -20.91
N ALA A 276 17.78 5.10 -22.06
CA ALA A 276 16.88 3.96 -22.23
C ALA A 276 17.13 2.90 -21.13
N TYR A 277 16.08 2.51 -20.41
CA TYR A 277 16.12 1.59 -19.27
C TYR A 277 17.16 1.95 -18.18
N THR A 278 17.53 3.23 -18.02
CA THR A 278 18.49 3.68 -17.00
C THR A 278 17.91 4.82 -16.18
N CYS A 279 17.86 4.66 -14.86
CA CYS A 279 17.12 5.53 -13.95
C CYS A 279 17.93 5.87 -12.69
N ASN A 280 17.93 7.14 -12.27
CA ASN A 280 18.52 7.59 -11.00
C ASN A 280 17.63 7.16 -9.83
N ASN A 281 18.07 6.18 -9.03
CA ASN A 281 17.29 5.66 -7.90
C ASN A 281 17.14 6.68 -6.77
N THR A 282 18.18 7.49 -6.51
CA THR A 282 18.09 8.57 -5.52
C THR A 282 16.98 9.56 -5.90
N CYS A 283 16.91 9.94 -7.18
CA CYS A 283 15.88 10.83 -7.71
C CYS A 283 14.48 10.20 -7.63
N VAL A 284 14.32 8.92 -7.99
CA VAL A 284 13.00 8.24 -7.89
C VAL A 284 12.55 8.08 -6.45
N SER A 285 13.43 7.63 -5.54
CA SER A 285 13.11 7.51 -4.11
C SER A 285 12.78 8.87 -3.49
N GLN A 286 13.45 9.94 -3.92
CA GLN A 286 13.08 11.31 -3.56
C GLN A 286 11.70 11.69 -4.11
N ALA A 287 11.40 11.40 -5.38
CA ALA A 287 10.11 11.70 -6.00
C ALA A 287 8.96 10.91 -5.35
N VAL A 288 9.17 9.63 -5.03
CA VAL A 288 8.23 8.83 -4.23
C VAL A 288 8.03 9.49 -2.88
N ARG A 289 9.09 9.73 -2.09
CA ARG A 289 8.97 10.43 -0.80
C ARG A 289 8.19 11.74 -0.90
N GLU A 290 8.49 12.59 -1.87
CA GLU A 290 7.93 13.94 -1.92
C GLU A 290 6.48 13.93 -2.43
N LYS A 291 6.12 13.02 -3.34
CA LYS A 291 4.85 13.02 -4.07
C LYS A 291 3.94 11.81 -3.80
N SER A 292 4.32 10.84 -2.97
CA SER A 292 3.46 9.73 -2.57
C SER A 292 2.53 10.14 -1.43
N HIS A 293 1.60 11.03 -1.72
CA HIS A 293 0.70 11.59 -0.71
C HIS A 293 -0.20 10.52 -0.09
N TYR A 294 -0.55 9.45 -0.81
CA TYR A 294 -1.43 8.39 -0.30
C TYR A 294 -0.78 7.53 0.78
N TYR A 295 0.54 7.27 0.70
CA TYR A 295 1.22 6.53 1.77
C TYR A 295 1.23 7.32 3.08
N ARG A 296 1.57 8.63 3.03
CA ARG A 296 1.51 9.53 4.20
C ARG A 296 0.11 9.60 4.79
N ALA A 297 -0.90 9.89 3.95
CA ALA A 297 -2.28 9.94 4.36
C ALA A 297 -2.75 8.64 5.03
N GLY A 298 -2.28 7.49 4.54
CA GLY A 298 -2.52 6.17 5.16
C GLY A 298 -1.88 6.04 6.54
N GLN A 299 -0.65 6.53 6.73
CA GLN A 299 0.01 6.57 8.04
C GLN A 299 -0.77 7.45 9.02
N ASP A 300 -1.25 8.61 8.59
CA ASP A 300 -1.94 9.56 9.47
C ASP A 300 -3.36 9.08 9.84
N ILE A 301 -4.07 8.45 8.91
CA ILE A 301 -5.32 7.74 9.21
C ILE A 301 -5.07 6.62 10.24
N TYR A 302 -4.02 5.82 10.06
CA TYR A 302 -3.64 4.75 11.00
C TYR A 302 -3.30 5.27 12.40
N LYS A 303 -2.49 6.33 12.51
CA LYS A 303 -2.13 6.98 13.78
C LYS A 303 -3.37 7.50 14.51
N ASN A 304 -4.28 8.15 13.80
CA ASN A 304 -5.51 8.67 14.40
C ASN A 304 -6.43 7.54 14.90
N ILE A 305 -6.55 6.45 14.15
CA ILE A 305 -7.37 5.29 14.55
C ILE A 305 -6.75 4.57 15.75
N THR A 306 -5.45 4.28 15.76
CA THR A 306 -4.76 3.72 16.94
C THR A 306 -4.80 4.64 18.17
N ALA A 307 -4.86 5.96 17.98
CA ALA A 307 -5.05 6.90 19.09
C ALA A 307 -6.48 6.91 19.67
N MET A 308 -7.49 6.54 18.88
CA MET A 308 -8.88 6.35 19.34
C MET A 308 -9.11 4.96 19.94
N TYR A 309 -8.41 3.95 19.42
CA TYR A 309 -8.53 2.53 19.80
C TYR A 309 -7.18 1.98 20.31
N PRO A 310 -6.67 2.45 21.47
CA PRO A 310 -5.31 2.15 21.93
C PRO A 310 -5.10 0.68 22.34
N ASP A 311 -6.17 -0.03 22.70
CA ASP A 311 -6.16 -1.42 23.18
C ASP A 311 -6.79 -2.41 22.18
N ALA A 312 -6.89 -2.04 20.90
CA ALA A 312 -7.51 -2.86 19.85
C ALA A 312 -6.49 -3.42 18.86
N ASP A 313 -6.73 -4.64 18.38
CA ASP A 313 -6.03 -5.19 17.23
C ASP A 313 -6.48 -4.48 15.95
N ILE A 314 -5.52 -3.97 15.19
CA ILE A 314 -5.79 -3.24 13.94
C ILE A 314 -5.50 -4.15 12.74
N TRP A 315 -6.50 -4.34 11.90
CA TRP A 315 -6.37 -5.01 10.60
C TRP A 315 -6.58 -4.01 9.47
N LEU A 316 -6.01 -4.31 8.30
CA LEU A 316 -6.08 -3.49 7.12
C LEU A 316 -6.72 -4.25 5.97
N ALA A 317 -7.62 -3.60 5.25
CA ALA A 317 -8.23 -4.12 4.04
C ALA A 317 -8.18 -3.06 2.93
N GLY A 318 -8.15 -3.48 1.69
CA GLY A 318 -8.13 -2.53 0.57
C GLY A 318 -8.08 -3.20 -0.78
N HIS A 319 -8.49 -2.47 -1.80
CA HIS A 319 -8.52 -2.92 -3.18
C HIS A 319 -7.73 -1.99 -4.10
N SER A 320 -7.12 -2.55 -5.16
CA SER A 320 -6.32 -1.78 -6.12
C SER A 320 -5.25 -0.95 -5.39
N LEU A 321 -5.06 0.33 -5.73
CA LEU A 321 -4.17 1.26 -5.03
C LEU A 321 -4.40 1.31 -3.50
N GLY A 322 -5.65 1.17 -3.04
CA GLY A 322 -5.97 1.13 -1.61
C GLY A 322 -5.48 -0.16 -0.95
N GLY A 323 -5.46 -1.27 -1.68
CA GLY A 323 -4.85 -2.53 -1.26
C GLY A 323 -3.33 -2.41 -1.13
N ALA A 324 -2.68 -1.80 -2.12
CA ALA A 324 -1.23 -1.53 -2.04
C ALA A 324 -0.89 -0.64 -0.84
N VAL A 325 -1.63 0.47 -0.60
CA VAL A 325 -1.42 1.31 0.59
C VAL A 325 -1.69 0.53 1.88
N SER A 326 -2.75 -0.28 1.96
CA SER A 326 -3.01 -1.14 3.13
C SER A 326 -1.86 -2.12 3.40
N SER A 327 -1.27 -2.71 2.35
CA SER A 327 -0.08 -3.57 2.48
C SER A 327 1.13 -2.79 3.04
N LEU A 328 1.41 -1.61 2.47
CA LEU A 328 2.51 -0.74 2.91
C LEU A 328 2.36 -0.28 4.37
N ILE A 329 1.15 0.07 4.81
CA ILE A 329 0.86 0.44 6.20
C ILE A 329 0.95 -0.78 7.13
N GLY A 330 0.49 -1.96 6.69
CA GLY A 330 0.62 -3.22 7.46
C GLY A 330 2.07 -3.61 7.68
N LEU A 331 2.91 -3.50 6.64
CA LEU A 331 4.35 -3.70 6.71
C LEU A 331 5.03 -2.68 7.62
N THR A 332 4.52 -1.44 7.66
CA THR A 332 5.08 -0.33 8.45
C THR A 332 4.88 -0.52 9.96
N TYR A 333 3.67 -0.90 10.38
CA TYR A 333 3.32 -0.99 11.81
C TYR A 333 3.29 -2.43 12.35
N GLY A 334 3.40 -3.44 11.49
CA GLY A 334 3.33 -4.85 11.88
C GLY A 334 1.89 -5.29 12.19
N SER A 335 0.98 -4.96 11.27
CA SER A 335 -0.47 -5.13 11.40
C SER A 335 -1.00 -6.00 10.26
N PRO A 336 -1.88 -7.00 10.53
CA PRO A 336 -2.41 -7.88 9.50
C PRO A 336 -3.11 -7.10 8.37
N ALA A 337 -2.83 -7.47 7.11
CA ALA A 337 -3.39 -6.82 5.94
C ALA A 337 -3.92 -7.86 4.93
N VAL A 338 -5.15 -7.70 4.48
CA VAL A 338 -5.77 -8.56 3.45
C VAL A 338 -6.24 -7.68 2.30
N THR A 339 -5.61 -7.84 1.14
CA THR A 339 -5.79 -6.96 -0.01
C THR A 339 -6.42 -7.71 -1.19
N PHE A 340 -7.10 -6.98 -2.07
CA PHE A 340 -7.87 -7.54 -3.17
C PHE A 340 -7.52 -6.86 -4.50
N GLU A 341 -7.03 -7.63 -5.47
CA GLU A 341 -6.49 -7.14 -6.74
C GLU A 341 -5.53 -5.95 -6.54
N ALA A 342 -4.69 -6.00 -5.50
CA ALA A 342 -3.67 -4.98 -5.27
C ALA A 342 -2.59 -5.06 -6.36
N PRO A 343 -2.15 -3.94 -6.97
CA PRO A 343 -0.97 -3.95 -7.83
C PRO A 343 0.27 -4.30 -6.99
N PRO A 344 1.27 -5.01 -7.56
CA PRO A 344 2.46 -5.41 -6.82
C PRO A 344 3.26 -4.22 -6.26
N GLU A 345 3.48 -4.19 -4.94
CA GLU A 345 3.94 -3.00 -4.21
C GLU A 345 5.32 -3.12 -3.53
N ALA A 346 6.08 -4.20 -3.75
CA ALA A 346 7.39 -4.39 -3.09
C ALA A 346 8.43 -3.33 -3.48
N MET A 347 8.52 -2.96 -4.76
CA MET A 347 9.31 -1.81 -5.21
C MET A 347 8.91 -0.49 -4.52
N ALA A 348 7.62 -0.28 -4.28
CA ALA A 348 7.14 0.92 -3.59
C ALA A 348 7.62 0.92 -2.12
N ALA A 349 7.50 -0.21 -1.42
CA ALA A 349 8.04 -0.39 -0.07
C ALA A 349 9.55 -0.10 0.01
N TYR A 350 10.31 -0.55 -0.98
CA TYR A 350 11.75 -0.31 -1.06
C TYR A 350 12.06 1.19 -1.18
N ARG A 351 11.41 1.88 -2.11
CA ARG A 351 11.61 3.33 -2.38
C ARG A 351 11.13 4.22 -1.25
N LEU A 352 10.06 3.82 -0.57
CA LEU A 352 9.58 4.46 0.66
C LEU A 352 10.56 4.29 1.83
N GLY A 353 11.56 3.41 1.73
CA GLY A 353 12.56 3.17 2.75
C GLY A 353 12.03 2.38 3.95
N LEU A 354 10.96 1.59 3.76
CA LEU A 354 10.35 0.82 4.85
C LEU A 354 11.38 -0.15 5.46
N PRO A 355 11.55 -0.19 6.79
CA PRO A 355 12.59 -1.00 7.43
C PRO A 355 12.49 -2.49 7.09
N THR A 356 13.65 -3.14 6.95
CA THR A 356 13.75 -4.56 6.61
C THR A 356 14.64 -5.31 7.62
N PRO A 357 14.32 -6.57 7.96
CA PRO A 357 15.27 -7.44 8.65
C PRO A 357 16.56 -7.59 7.84
N SER A 358 17.67 -7.83 8.53
CA SER A 358 18.91 -8.25 7.87
C SER A 358 18.69 -9.51 7.04
N GLU A 359 19.32 -9.59 5.87
CA GLU A 359 19.18 -10.69 4.90
C GLU A 359 17.73 -10.87 4.38
N TYR A 360 16.96 -9.78 4.32
CA TYR A 360 15.64 -9.74 3.68
C TYR A 360 15.64 -8.84 2.44
N HIS A 361 15.11 -9.36 1.34
CA HIS A 361 14.84 -8.60 0.12
C HIS A 361 13.32 -8.45 -0.03
N LEU A 362 12.83 -7.21 -0.14
CA LEU A 362 11.42 -6.93 -0.42
C LEU A 362 11.03 -7.61 -1.75
N GLY A 363 10.07 -8.53 -1.69
CA GLY A 363 9.66 -9.37 -2.82
C GLY A 363 10.19 -10.81 -2.80
N SER A 364 11.25 -11.13 -2.03
CA SER A 364 11.70 -12.51 -1.82
C SER A 364 11.43 -12.95 -0.39
N LEU A 365 10.46 -13.85 -0.21
CA LEU A 365 9.95 -14.30 1.09
C LEU A 365 10.51 -15.66 1.55
N ALA A 366 11.45 -16.26 0.81
CA ALA A 366 11.94 -17.62 1.01
C ALA A 366 12.28 -17.95 2.48
N ASP A 367 11.52 -18.89 3.05
CA ASP A 367 11.63 -19.39 4.44
C ASP A 367 11.65 -18.29 5.52
N LYS A 368 11.10 -17.10 5.25
CA LYS A 368 10.96 -16.02 6.23
C LYS A 368 9.62 -16.10 6.95
N PRO A 369 9.53 -15.75 8.25
CA PRO A 369 8.28 -15.69 8.98
C PRO A 369 7.23 -14.82 8.27
N SER A 370 5.94 -15.15 8.45
CA SER A 370 4.84 -14.36 7.90
C SER A 370 4.89 -12.92 8.42
N ARG A 371 4.38 -11.97 7.63
CA ARG A 371 4.11 -10.58 8.06
C ARG A 371 2.63 -10.31 8.27
N GLY A 372 1.79 -11.32 8.12
CA GLY A 372 0.33 -11.20 8.14
C GLY A 372 -0.26 -10.43 6.96
N ILE A 373 0.50 -10.30 5.86
CA ILE A 373 0.08 -9.64 4.64
C ILE A 373 -0.29 -10.70 3.60
N TYR A 374 -1.52 -10.61 3.09
CA TYR A 374 -2.13 -11.55 2.14
C TYR A 374 -2.77 -10.79 0.98
N HIS A 375 -2.40 -11.16 -0.25
CA HIS A 375 -2.84 -10.50 -1.48
C HIS A 375 -3.72 -11.45 -2.29
N PHE A 376 -5.03 -11.32 -2.17
CA PHE A 376 -5.98 -12.07 -2.98
C PHE A 376 -6.17 -11.42 -4.34
N GLY A 377 -6.19 -12.24 -5.40
CA GLY A 377 -6.46 -11.77 -6.75
C GLY A 377 -6.64 -12.91 -7.74
N ASN A 378 -6.97 -12.60 -8.98
CA ASN A 378 -7.20 -13.59 -10.04
C ASN A 378 -6.18 -13.47 -11.17
N ASN A 379 -5.73 -14.60 -11.71
CA ASN A 379 -4.64 -14.57 -12.71
C ASN A 379 -5.04 -14.07 -14.12
N ALA A 380 -6.31 -13.70 -14.31
CA ALA A 380 -6.78 -12.95 -15.48
C ALA A 380 -6.80 -11.42 -15.27
N ASP A 381 -6.57 -10.90 -14.06
CA ASP A 381 -6.30 -9.46 -13.86
C ASP A 381 -4.84 -9.12 -14.21
N PRO A 382 -4.56 -8.36 -15.28
CA PRO A 382 -3.21 -7.93 -15.62
C PRO A 382 -2.63 -6.90 -14.64
N ILE A 383 -3.41 -6.25 -13.78
CA ILE A 383 -2.91 -5.28 -12.80
C ILE A 383 -2.31 -6.01 -11.59
N PHE A 384 -3.08 -6.88 -10.92
CA PHE A 384 -2.59 -7.76 -9.85
C PHE A 384 -1.41 -8.63 -10.30
N MET A 385 -1.45 -9.14 -11.54
CA MET A 385 -0.36 -9.95 -12.10
C MET A 385 0.86 -9.15 -12.57
N GLY A 386 0.83 -7.81 -12.56
CA GLY A 386 1.95 -6.97 -13.01
C GLY A 386 2.23 -6.99 -14.53
N THR A 387 1.24 -7.39 -15.34
CA THR A 387 1.37 -7.51 -16.81
C THR A 387 0.70 -6.38 -17.60
N CYS A 388 0.03 -5.43 -16.94
CA CYS A 388 -0.69 -4.33 -17.58
C CYS A 388 0.23 -3.20 -18.11
N ASN A 389 1.32 -3.51 -18.80
CA ASN A 389 2.34 -2.53 -19.25
C ASN A 389 2.66 -2.57 -20.75
N SER A 390 1.98 -3.40 -21.54
CA SER A 390 2.17 -3.40 -23.00
C SER A 390 1.66 -2.10 -23.66
N PHE A 391 2.19 -1.77 -24.84
CA PHE A 391 1.82 -0.55 -25.58
C PHE A 391 0.31 -0.45 -25.87
N THR A 392 -0.35 -1.59 -26.06
CA THR A 392 -1.81 -1.70 -26.30
C THR A 392 -2.60 -2.09 -25.06
N SER A 393 -2.00 -2.04 -23.85
CA SER A 393 -2.72 -2.34 -22.61
C SER A 393 -3.69 -1.21 -22.28
N ALA A 394 -4.80 -1.55 -21.63
CA ALA A 394 -5.74 -0.53 -21.16
C ALA A 394 -5.08 0.43 -20.16
N CYS A 395 -4.21 -0.07 -19.27
CA CYS A 395 -3.45 0.77 -18.34
C CYS A 395 -2.61 1.81 -19.08
N THR A 396 -1.86 1.39 -20.12
CA THR A 396 -1.10 2.30 -20.98
C THR A 396 -2.00 3.37 -21.62
N GLN A 397 -3.17 2.98 -22.14
CA GLN A 397 -4.15 3.91 -22.72
C GLN A 397 -4.72 4.92 -21.71
N TYR A 398 -4.76 4.60 -20.41
CA TYR A 398 -5.14 5.52 -19.33
C TYR A 398 -3.95 6.30 -18.75
N GLY A 399 -2.73 6.04 -19.23
CA GLY A 399 -1.50 6.68 -18.80
C GLY A 399 -0.84 6.05 -17.57
N LEU A 400 -1.17 4.79 -17.27
CA LEU A 400 -0.61 4.01 -16.16
C LEU A 400 0.56 3.13 -16.60
N SER A 401 1.66 3.21 -15.86
CA SER A 401 2.89 2.44 -16.06
C SER A 401 3.00 1.28 -15.06
N MET A 402 2.13 0.28 -15.15
CA MET A 402 2.09 -0.86 -14.20
C MET A 402 3.22 -1.86 -14.47
N GLN A 403 4.43 -1.55 -14.04
CA GLN A 403 5.65 -2.31 -14.35
C GLN A 403 6.19 -3.16 -13.18
N SER A 404 5.64 -3.01 -11.97
CA SER A 404 5.94 -3.86 -10.84
C SER A 404 5.28 -5.24 -10.96
N TYR A 405 5.86 -6.22 -10.26
CA TYR A 405 5.53 -7.64 -10.30
C TYR A 405 5.58 -8.30 -8.90
N CYS A 406 6.36 -7.74 -7.97
CA CYS A 406 6.59 -8.29 -6.64
C CYS A 406 5.69 -7.68 -5.56
N HIS A 407 5.12 -8.53 -4.70
CA HIS A 407 4.32 -8.14 -3.54
C HIS A 407 5.14 -8.32 -2.25
N THR A 408 4.80 -7.62 -1.17
CA THR A 408 5.51 -7.73 0.11
C THR A 408 5.02 -8.87 1.02
N GLY A 409 3.86 -9.46 0.69
CA GLY A 409 3.20 -10.54 1.42
C GLY A 409 2.97 -11.80 0.58
N SER A 410 2.15 -12.71 1.09
CA SER A 410 1.80 -13.95 0.37
C SER A 410 0.77 -13.67 -0.73
N LYS A 411 0.92 -14.26 -1.92
CA LYS A 411 -0.06 -14.15 -3.01
C LYS A 411 -1.07 -15.29 -2.92
N CYS A 412 -2.36 -14.98 -2.93
CA CYS A 412 -3.47 -15.91 -2.81
C CYS A 412 -4.28 -15.90 -4.12
N ILE A 413 -3.86 -16.70 -5.10
CA ILE A 413 -4.27 -16.52 -6.51
C ILE A 413 -5.38 -17.49 -6.92
N TYR A 414 -6.51 -16.96 -7.39
CA TYR A 414 -7.55 -17.74 -8.07
C TYR A 414 -7.18 -17.97 -9.54
N ASN A 415 -7.30 -19.22 -10.03
CA ASN A 415 -6.82 -19.64 -11.34
C ASN A 415 -7.88 -19.49 -12.45
N THR A 416 -8.48 -18.30 -12.54
CA THR A 416 -9.59 -17.98 -13.47
C THR A 416 -9.25 -18.21 -14.94
N THR A 417 -7.98 -18.07 -15.35
CA THR A 417 -7.56 -18.37 -16.73
C THR A 417 -7.70 -19.86 -17.10
N PHE A 418 -7.51 -20.78 -16.15
CA PHE A 418 -7.67 -22.21 -16.38
C PHE A 418 -9.09 -22.70 -16.01
N ASP A 419 -9.56 -22.36 -14.82
CA ASP A 419 -10.82 -22.87 -14.26
C ASP A 419 -12.06 -22.25 -14.94
N LEU A 420 -11.97 -20.99 -15.38
CA LEU A 420 -13.06 -20.26 -16.04
C LEU A 420 -12.80 -19.95 -17.52
N ASN A 421 -11.64 -20.34 -18.06
CA ASN A 421 -11.17 -19.98 -19.40
C ASN A 421 -11.20 -18.45 -19.66
N TRP A 422 -10.90 -17.65 -18.62
CA TRP A 422 -10.81 -16.19 -18.76
C TRP A 422 -9.55 -15.80 -19.54
N SER A 423 -9.68 -14.78 -20.40
CA SER A 423 -8.54 -14.11 -21.03
C SER A 423 -8.09 -12.95 -20.15
N GLN A 424 -6.81 -12.58 -20.18
CA GLN A 424 -6.34 -11.42 -19.42
C GLN A 424 -7.06 -10.14 -19.85
N TRP A 425 -7.75 -9.50 -18.92
CA TRP A 425 -8.55 -8.30 -19.18
C TRP A 425 -8.63 -7.41 -17.95
N VAL A 426 -8.41 -6.10 -18.15
CA VAL A 426 -8.40 -5.09 -17.08
C VAL A 426 -9.74 -4.97 -16.32
N GLY A 427 -10.84 -5.45 -16.89
CA GLY A 427 -12.13 -5.44 -16.20
C GLY A 427 -12.20 -6.43 -15.05
N HIS A 428 -11.42 -7.53 -15.09
CA HIS A 428 -11.28 -8.49 -14.00
C HIS A 428 -10.56 -7.93 -12.76
N HIS A 429 -9.94 -6.75 -12.88
CA HIS A 429 -9.45 -5.98 -11.74
C HIS A 429 -10.58 -5.43 -10.87
N ARG A 430 -11.77 -5.18 -11.44
CA ARG A 430 -12.82 -4.43 -10.74
C ARG A 430 -13.33 -5.25 -9.56
N ILE A 431 -13.29 -4.71 -8.35
CA ILE A 431 -13.89 -5.38 -7.17
C ILE A 431 -15.37 -5.78 -7.35
N SER A 432 -16.13 -5.04 -8.17
CA SER A 432 -17.52 -5.37 -8.53
C SER A 432 -17.65 -6.57 -9.48
N ASP A 433 -16.59 -6.95 -10.19
CA ASP A 433 -16.48 -8.18 -10.97
C ASP A 433 -15.89 -9.30 -10.10
N PHE A 434 -14.80 -9.02 -9.40
CA PHE A 434 -14.04 -9.97 -8.59
C PHE A 434 -14.84 -10.61 -7.45
N ILE A 435 -15.66 -9.84 -6.71
CA ILE A 435 -16.48 -10.41 -5.63
C ILE A 435 -17.47 -11.48 -6.15
N PRO A 436 -18.43 -11.15 -7.04
CA PRO A 436 -19.43 -12.13 -7.49
C PRO A 436 -18.84 -13.21 -8.41
N ASN A 437 -17.92 -12.86 -9.30
CA ASN A 437 -17.44 -13.77 -10.35
C ASN A 437 -16.18 -14.56 -9.96
N VAL A 438 -15.52 -14.22 -8.84
CA VAL A 438 -14.39 -14.98 -8.29
C VAL A 438 -14.66 -15.41 -6.85
N ILE A 439 -14.69 -14.50 -5.86
CA ILE A 439 -14.77 -14.91 -4.44
C ILE A 439 -16.04 -15.72 -4.15
N GLU A 440 -17.20 -15.29 -4.67
CA GLU A 440 -18.46 -16.00 -4.47
C GLU A 440 -18.53 -17.29 -5.31
N TYR A 441 -17.87 -17.34 -6.48
CA TYR A 441 -17.80 -18.51 -7.37
C TYR A 441 -17.00 -19.69 -6.77
N TYR A 442 -15.79 -19.45 -6.26
CA TYR A 442 -14.94 -20.53 -5.73
C TYR A 442 -15.44 -20.99 -4.36
N ASN A 443 -15.52 -22.30 -4.11
CA ASN A 443 -15.98 -22.84 -2.83
C ASN A 443 -14.98 -22.67 -1.68
N GLU A 444 -13.68 -22.65 -2.01
CA GLU A 444 -12.58 -22.52 -1.07
C GLU A 444 -11.78 -21.23 -1.36
N THR A 445 -11.13 -20.69 -0.33
CA THR A 445 -10.19 -19.56 -0.48
C THR A 445 -8.99 -19.98 -1.30
N ALA A 446 -8.49 -19.11 -2.19
CA ALA A 446 -7.23 -19.34 -2.89
C ALA A 446 -6.08 -19.63 -1.92
N LYS A 447 -5.22 -20.60 -2.25
CA LYS A 447 -4.04 -20.91 -1.45
C LYS A 447 -3.05 -19.75 -1.50
N CYS A 448 -2.60 -19.33 -0.32
CA CYS A 448 -1.64 -18.25 -0.18
C CYS A 448 -0.20 -18.80 -0.18
N GLU A 449 0.61 -18.35 -1.14
CA GLU A 449 1.98 -18.79 -1.32
C GLU A 449 2.95 -17.59 -1.22
N GLN A 450 4.09 -17.82 -0.58
CA GLN A 450 5.18 -16.85 -0.48
C GLN A 450 6.02 -16.94 -1.76
N VAL A 451 6.15 -15.82 -2.50
CA VAL A 451 7.01 -15.79 -3.69
C VAL A 451 8.48 -15.69 -3.27
N VAL A 452 9.29 -16.56 -3.85
CA VAL A 452 10.75 -16.57 -3.69
C VAL A 452 11.41 -15.87 -4.88
N ASP A 453 12.48 -15.13 -4.60
CA ASP A 453 13.38 -14.50 -5.58
C ASP A 453 12.70 -13.65 -6.66
N CYS A 454 11.62 -12.95 -6.27
CA CYS A 454 10.98 -11.98 -7.13
C CYS A 454 11.86 -10.75 -7.32
N GLN A 455 12.03 -10.31 -8.58
CA GLN A 455 12.74 -9.08 -8.94
C GLN A 455 11.85 -8.15 -9.76
N ASP A 456 11.52 -6.99 -9.18
CA ASP A 456 10.89 -5.89 -9.91
C ASP A 456 11.85 -5.30 -10.94
N CYS A 457 11.31 -4.83 -12.07
CA CYS A 457 12.03 -3.99 -13.03
C CYS A 457 13.34 -4.57 -13.58
N PHE A 458 13.45 -5.91 -13.76
CA PHE A 458 14.69 -6.61 -14.14
C PHE A 458 15.45 -6.06 -15.37
N ASN A 459 14.76 -5.40 -16.31
CA ASN A 459 15.38 -4.76 -17.49
C ASN A 459 16.06 -3.42 -17.18
N TRP A 460 15.78 -2.81 -16.04
CA TRP A 460 16.24 -1.46 -15.68
C TRP A 460 17.58 -1.47 -14.94
N LYS A 461 18.42 -0.51 -15.28
CA LYS A 461 19.66 -0.18 -14.59
C LYS A 461 19.42 0.99 -13.66
N TYR A 462 19.82 0.84 -12.40
CA TYR A 462 19.71 1.86 -11.39
C TYR A 462 21.10 2.32 -10.93
N PHE A 463 21.23 3.63 -10.69
CA PHE A 463 22.41 4.24 -10.10
C PHE A 463 22.00 5.26 -9.03
N GLU A 464 22.90 5.56 -8.10
CA GLU A 464 22.71 6.57 -7.06
C GLU A 464 23.43 7.87 -7.42
N SER A 465 22.92 9.00 -6.93
CA SER A 465 23.51 10.33 -7.08
C SER A 465 23.62 11.03 -5.72
N ASN A 466 24.36 12.14 -5.65
CA ASN A 466 24.55 12.89 -4.40
C ASN A 466 23.35 13.77 -4.02
N GLY A 467 22.17 13.58 -4.62
CA GLY A 467 20.93 14.31 -4.26
C GLY A 467 20.91 15.80 -4.61
N THR A 468 21.83 16.29 -5.45
CA THR A 468 21.92 17.70 -5.89
C THR A 468 21.23 17.97 -7.22
N GLU A 469 20.49 17.01 -7.78
CA GLU A 469 19.75 17.15 -9.04
C GLU A 469 18.42 17.86 -8.79
N THR A 470 18.48 19.19 -8.62
CA THR A 470 17.30 20.04 -8.57
C THR A 470 16.55 19.95 -9.91
N THR A 471 15.25 19.64 -9.86
CA THR A 471 14.32 19.71 -11.01
C THR A 471 14.36 21.10 -11.66
N THR A 472 15.24 21.27 -12.65
CA THR A 472 15.49 22.56 -13.29
C THR A 472 14.80 22.57 -14.65
N THR A 473 13.65 23.23 -14.70
CA THR A 473 12.89 23.42 -15.93
C THR A 473 13.70 24.16 -17.00
N ALA A 474 13.50 23.74 -18.26
CA ALA A 474 13.96 24.35 -19.52
C ALA A 474 15.42 24.10 -19.96
N SER A 475 15.54 23.20 -20.96
CA SER A 475 16.50 23.43 -22.05
C SER A 475 16.12 24.72 -22.80
N PRO A 476 17.08 25.58 -23.19
CA PRO A 476 16.77 26.78 -23.94
C PRO A 476 16.47 26.44 -25.41
N THR A 477 15.18 26.28 -25.75
CA THR A 477 14.73 26.35 -27.14
C THR A 477 15.05 27.72 -27.70
N SER A 478 15.82 27.78 -28.78
CA SER A 478 16.27 29.02 -29.41
C SER A 478 15.12 29.77 -30.09
N THR A 479 14.59 30.81 -29.43
CA THR A 479 13.64 31.75 -30.05
C THR A 479 14.13 33.17 -29.84
N TYR A 480 14.38 33.88 -30.95
CA TYR A 480 14.87 35.26 -30.92
C TYR A 480 13.76 36.24 -30.50
N THR A 481 13.94 36.90 -29.36
CA THR A 481 13.07 38.02 -28.96
C THR A 481 13.94 39.26 -28.71
N ARG A 482 13.58 40.36 -29.38
CA ARG A 482 14.42 41.55 -29.54
C ARG A 482 14.25 42.48 -28.32
N THR A 483 15.23 42.51 -27.41
CA THR A 483 15.22 43.44 -26.27
C THR A 483 15.51 44.88 -26.75
N ARG A 484 14.65 45.83 -26.36
CA ARG A 484 14.86 47.26 -26.61
C ARG A 484 15.55 47.88 -25.38
N THR A 485 16.77 48.36 -25.55
CA THR A 485 17.56 48.99 -24.48
C THR A 485 17.02 50.38 -24.13
N GLU A 486 17.01 50.72 -22.84
CA GLU A 486 16.81 52.10 -22.38
C GLU A 486 18.10 52.93 -22.51
N SER A 487 17.94 54.25 -22.62
CA SER A 487 18.97 55.17 -23.07
C SER A 487 19.72 55.87 -21.92
N CYS A 488 21.04 55.70 -21.87
CA CYS A 488 21.93 56.48 -21.01
C CYS A 488 22.01 57.95 -21.49
N ILE A 489 22.07 58.89 -20.53
CA ILE A 489 21.80 60.32 -20.78
C ILE A 489 22.98 61.09 -21.43
N SER A 490 24.21 60.54 -21.48
CA SER A 490 25.35 61.20 -22.15
C SER A 490 26.47 60.22 -22.58
N PRO A 491 26.75 60.03 -23.89
CA PRO A 491 27.80 59.14 -24.36
C PRO A 491 29.14 59.87 -24.65
N ARG A 492 30.26 59.29 -24.20
CA ARG A 492 31.63 59.53 -24.73
C ARG A 492 32.43 58.21 -24.79
N TRP A 493 33.54 58.23 -25.52
CA TRP A 493 34.21 57.05 -26.11
C TRP A 493 34.73 55.97 -25.13
N TRP A 494 34.87 56.22 -23.82
CA TRP A 494 35.40 55.23 -22.86
C TRP A 494 34.61 55.15 -21.55
N GLY A 495 33.54 54.34 -21.55
CA GLY A 495 32.91 53.77 -20.35
C GLY A 495 31.93 54.68 -19.59
N CYS A 496 30.97 54.03 -18.90
CA CYS A 496 30.12 54.65 -17.88
C CYS A 496 30.74 54.38 -16.50
N ARG A 497 30.78 55.39 -15.64
CA ARG A 497 31.30 55.29 -14.26
C ARG A 497 30.56 56.32 -13.42
N ASP A 498 29.74 55.85 -12.47
CA ASP A 498 29.08 56.70 -11.47
C ASP A 498 29.29 56.10 -10.07
N GLU A 499 29.19 56.96 -9.06
CA GLU A 499 29.90 56.84 -7.79
C GLU A 499 29.02 56.33 -6.64
N SER A 500 29.63 55.72 -5.61
CA SER A 500 28.91 55.18 -4.45
C SER A 500 28.69 56.22 -3.37
N THR A 501 27.48 56.27 -2.80
CA THR A 501 27.15 57.11 -1.64
C THR A 501 26.73 56.26 -0.46
N THR A 502 27.42 56.39 0.67
CA THR A 502 27.12 55.71 1.94
C THR A 502 26.24 56.58 2.83
N THR A 503 25.17 56.02 3.40
CA THR A 503 24.40 56.67 4.48
C THR A 503 24.06 55.66 5.58
N THR A 504 24.10 56.12 6.83
CA THR A 504 24.06 55.32 8.07
C THR A 504 22.66 55.00 8.59
N ASN A 505 22.56 53.91 9.37
CA ASN A 505 21.37 53.46 10.11
C ASN A 505 20.81 54.50 11.10
N PRO A 506 19.54 54.34 11.51
CA PRO A 506 19.29 54.08 12.94
C PRO A 506 18.48 52.80 13.21
N VAL A 507 18.61 52.30 14.44
CA VAL A 507 17.99 51.07 14.95
C VAL A 507 16.54 51.32 15.39
N THR A 508 15.62 50.43 15.02
CA THR A 508 14.26 50.37 15.59
C THR A 508 14.00 48.98 16.16
N THR A 509 13.67 48.92 17.45
CA THR A 509 13.30 47.69 18.17
C THR A 509 11.92 47.19 17.75
N THR A 510 11.81 45.94 17.30
CA THR A 510 10.54 45.24 17.10
C THR A 510 10.40 44.12 18.12
N SER A 511 9.33 44.14 18.90
CA SER A 511 9.02 43.13 19.92
C SER A 511 8.59 41.81 19.29
N SER A 512 9.26 40.72 19.66
CA SER A 512 8.94 39.36 19.22
C SER A 512 7.71 38.80 19.93
N SER A 513 6.59 38.69 19.23
CA SER A 513 5.43 37.90 19.66
C SER A 513 5.64 36.43 19.27
N SER A 514 6.06 35.60 20.22
CA SER A 514 6.24 34.16 20.03
C SER A 514 4.90 33.41 20.12
N SER A 515 4.25 33.22 18.99
CA SER A 515 3.17 32.25 18.74
C SER A 515 3.19 31.98 17.23
N THR A 516 3.59 30.82 16.73
CA THR A 516 3.12 29.48 17.10
C THR A 516 4.25 28.45 16.98
N SER A 517 4.22 27.41 17.81
CA SER A 517 4.89 26.14 17.47
C SER A 517 4.07 25.45 16.39
N THR A 518 4.69 25.13 15.25
CA THR A 518 4.11 24.19 14.30
C THR A 518 3.89 22.86 15.02
N CYS A 519 2.71 22.27 14.84
CA CYS A 519 2.34 21.01 15.46
C CYS A 519 2.92 19.88 14.59
N GLU A 520 4.00 19.23 15.00
CA GLU A 520 4.60 18.15 14.20
C GLU A 520 3.75 16.86 14.29
N THR A 521 3.06 16.66 15.43
CA THR A 521 2.17 15.52 15.66
C THR A 521 0.77 15.97 16.17
N PRO A 522 -0.13 16.41 15.27
CA PRO A 522 -1.53 16.64 15.63
C PRO A 522 -2.22 15.32 15.99
N GLY A 523 -3.06 15.35 17.02
CA GLY A 523 -3.88 14.21 17.41
C GLY A 523 -5.19 14.62 18.06
N TRP A 524 -6.01 13.62 18.38
CA TRP A 524 -7.40 13.76 18.86
C TRP A 524 -7.62 14.73 20.06
N PHE A 525 -6.59 15.01 20.85
CA PHE A 525 -6.64 15.93 21.99
C PHE A 525 -5.58 17.06 21.93
N GLY A 526 -5.09 17.40 20.75
CA GLY A 526 -4.06 18.43 20.53
C GLY A 526 -2.69 17.87 20.12
N CYS A 527 -1.67 18.73 20.11
CA CYS A 527 -0.30 18.38 19.70
C CYS A 527 0.38 17.46 20.71
N LYS A 528 1.00 16.38 20.23
CA LYS A 528 1.66 15.35 21.06
C LYS A 528 3.19 15.38 20.97
N ASP A 529 3.75 16.53 20.61
CA ASP A 529 5.19 16.67 20.36
C ASP A 529 6.00 16.38 21.64
N PRO A 530 7.07 15.56 21.57
CA PRO A 530 7.81 15.14 22.75
C PRO A 530 8.60 16.29 23.37
N THR A 531 8.20 16.71 24.59
CA THR A 531 8.87 17.76 25.34
C THR A 531 10.30 17.38 25.71
N SER A 532 11.28 17.91 24.97
CA SER A 532 12.71 17.78 25.31
C SER A 532 13.04 18.57 26.58
N THR A 533 12.95 17.91 27.73
CA THR A 533 13.40 18.46 29.01
C THR A 533 14.92 18.48 29.06
N SER A 534 15.52 19.60 28.65
CA SER A 534 16.94 19.88 28.85
C SER A 534 17.19 20.26 30.31
N THR A 535 17.49 19.26 31.14
CA THR A 535 17.89 19.45 32.55
C THR A 535 19.24 20.17 32.64
N SER A 536 19.19 21.50 32.58
CA SER A 536 20.33 22.37 32.90
C SER A 536 20.62 22.30 34.40
N THR A 537 21.49 21.38 34.81
CA THR A 537 21.92 21.23 36.20
C THR A 537 22.77 22.43 36.65
N ILE A 538 22.13 23.44 37.24
CA ILE A 538 22.82 24.59 37.84
C ILE A 538 23.41 24.14 39.19
N THR A 539 24.71 23.91 39.23
CA THR A 539 25.42 23.49 40.45
C THR A 539 25.72 24.71 41.33
N SER A 540 24.93 24.93 42.37
CA SER A 540 25.15 25.99 43.37
C SER A 540 26.03 25.49 44.53
N THR A 541 27.34 25.72 44.44
CA THR A 541 28.27 25.47 45.56
C THR A 541 28.07 26.47 46.69
N SER A 542 27.44 26.01 47.77
CA SER A 542 27.33 26.74 49.04
C SER A 542 28.46 26.34 49.99
N ALA A 543 29.41 27.25 50.23
CA ALA A 543 30.44 27.04 51.25
C ALA A 543 29.89 27.34 52.65
N SER A 544 29.98 26.36 53.56
CA SER A 544 29.65 26.53 54.98
C SER A 544 30.85 26.16 55.83
N SER A 545 31.39 27.14 56.55
CA SER A 545 32.57 26.97 57.41
C SER A 545 32.17 26.45 58.78
N ALA A 546 32.60 25.22 59.11
CA ALA A 546 32.51 24.71 60.47
C ALA A 546 33.73 25.16 61.30
N VAL A 547 33.49 25.80 62.43
CA VAL A 547 34.51 26.08 63.45
C VAL A 547 34.17 25.27 64.70
N GLN A 548 35.15 24.53 65.21
CA GLN A 548 35.06 23.71 66.43
C GLN A 548 34.95 24.60 67.68
N PRO A 549 34.27 24.15 68.76
CA PRO A 549 34.11 24.97 69.96
C PRO A 549 35.36 24.94 70.85
N THR A 550 35.51 25.95 71.71
CA THR A 550 36.43 25.91 72.86
C THR A 550 35.81 26.69 74.02
N ILE A 551 35.45 25.95 75.06
CA ILE A 551 34.91 26.37 76.38
C ILE A 551 33.51 27.00 76.32
#